data_AF-A0A945Y777-F1
#
_entry.id   AF-A0A945Y777-F1
#
_cell.length_a   1.000
_cell.length_b   1.000
_cell.length_c   1.000
_cell.angle_alpha   90.00
_cell.angle_beta   90.00
_cell.angle_gamma   90.00
#
_symmetry.space_group_name_H-M   'P 1'
#
loop_
_entity.id
_entity.type
_entity.pdbx_description
1 polymer ?
#
loop_
_entity_poly.entity_id
_entity_poly.type
_entity_poly.pdbx_seq_one_letter_code
_entity_poly.pdbx_strand_id
1 'polypeptide(L)'
;MRIIEEALTFDDVLLQPAYSDILPREVELKTKLTRDIELNIPLLAAAMDTVTESRLAIAIAQEGGIGIVHKNMSPEAQAKEVRRVKKYESGMIGQPITVDADKTIREVIELTSAKGISGVPVMQGGETVGIVTNRDLRFETQLDAPVTTVMTPRDRLVTVREGAGSEEVLALLHKHRI
;
A
#
# COMPACT_ATOMS: atom_id res chain seq x y z
N MET A 1 -37.67 36.31 -6.39
CA MET A 1 -37.15 35.08 -7.02
C MET A 1 -38.36 34.20 -7.31
N ARG A 2 -38.77 34.03 -8.57
CA ARG A 2 -39.82 33.05 -8.93
C ARG A 2 -39.10 31.73 -9.18
N ILE A 3 -39.44 30.70 -8.41
CA ILE A 3 -39.04 29.32 -8.72
C ILE A 3 -39.84 28.94 -9.98
N ILE A 4 -39.15 28.69 -11.09
CA ILE A 4 -39.76 28.45 -12.41
C ILE A 4 -39.95 26.94 -12.65
N GLU A 5 -39.25 26.07 -11.92
CA GLU A 5 -39.33 24.61 -12.07
C GLU A 5 -39.40 23.90 -10.71
N GLU A 6 -40.14 22.79 -10.66
CA GLU A 6 -40.23 21.90 -9.50
C GLU A 6 -38.89 21.18 -9.30
N ALA A 7 -38.42 21.12 -8.05
CA ALA A 7 -37.17 20.47 -7.67
C ALA A 7 -37.41 19.53 -6.50
N LEU A 8 -36.88 18.31 -6.58
CA LEU A 8 -37.03 17.26 -5.58
C LEU A 8 -35.68 16.94 -4.94
N THR A 9 -35.68 16.63 -3.64
CA THR A 9 -34.56 16.06 -2.89
C THR A 9 -34.81 14.58 -2.57
N PHE A 10 -33.86 13.93 -1.89
CA PHE A 10 -33.95 12.51 -1.55
C PHE A 10 -35.19 12.16 -0.72
N ASP A 11 -35.60 13.02 0.22
CA ASP A 11 -36.74 12.77 1.11
C ASP A 11 -38.11 12.97 0.42
N ASP A 12 -38.14 13.54 -0.78
CA ASP A 12 -39.38 13.78 -1.52
C ASP A 12 -39.85 12.55 -2.31
N VAL A 13 -39.01 11.52 -2.45
CA VAL A 13 -39.26 10.37 -3.34
C VAL A 13 -38.95 9.03 -2.67
N LEU A 14 -39.62 7.98 -3.14
CA LEU A 14 -39.35 6.59 -2.77
C LEU A 14 -39.18 5.74 -4.03
N LEU A 15 -38.35 4.70 -3.93
CA LEU A 15 -38.24 3.71 -5.01
C LEU A 15 -39.43 2.76 -4.95
N GLN A 16 -40.14 2.60 -6.08
CA GLN A 16 -41.20 1.62 -6.21
C GLN A 16 -40.59 0.22 -6.37
N PRO A 17 -40.90 -0.76 -5.50
CA PRO A 17 -40.41 -2.12 -5.66
C PRO A 17 -40.90 -2.76 -6.96
N ALA A 18 -40.05 -3.59 -7.56
CA ALA A 18 -40.37 -4.38 -8.75
C ALA A 18 -39.96 -5.84 -8.54
N TYR A 19 -40.48 -6.72 -9.39
CA TYR A 19 -40.11 -8.13 -9.39
C TYR A 19 -38.60 -8.31 -9.64
N SER A 20 -37.94 -9.20 -8.88
CA SER A 20 -36.53 -9.53 -9.02
C SER A 20 -36.29 -11.00 -8.71
N ASP A 21 -35.59 -11.71 -9.60
CA ASP A 21 -35.07 -13.06 -9.37
C ASP A 21 -33.64 -13.05 -8.78
N ILE A 22 -33.02 -11.87 -8.66
CA ILE A 22 -31.63 -11.70 -8.18
C ILE A 22 -31.63 -11.58 -6.66
N LEU A 23 -30.80 -12.39 -6.00
CA LEU A 23 -30.58 -12.26 -4.57
C LEU A 23 -29.66 -11.07 -4.26
N PRO A 24 -29.83 -10.34 -3.14
CA PRO A 24 -28.99 -9.18 -2.82
C PRO A 24 -27.48 -9.43 -2.83
N ARG A 25 -27.03 -10.65 -2.48
CA ARG A 25 -25.61 -11.05 -2.49
C ARG A 25 -25.03 -11.26 -3.90
N GLU A 26 -25.88 -11.33 -4.92
CA GLU A 26 -25.53 -11.58 -6.32
C GLU A 26 -25.55 -10.28 -7.14
N VAL A 27 -25.91 -9.15 -6.52
CA VAL A 27 -25.90 -7.83 -7.16
C VAL A 27 -24.46 -7.35 -7.34
N GLU A 28 -24.13 -6.88 -8.55
CA GLU A 28 -22.85 -6.24 -8.84
C GLU A 28 -22.91 -4.75 -8.56
N LEU A 29 -21.99 -4.26 -7.72
CA LEU A 29 -21.89 -2.84 -7.34
C LEU A 29 -20.82 -2.08 -8.13
N LYS A 30 -20.19 -2.71 -9.13
CA LYS A 30 -19.14 -2.08 -9.92
C LYS A 30 -19.69 -0.87 -10.66
N THR A 31 -18.91 0.20 -10.66
CA THR A 31 -19.30 1.45 -11.32
C THR A 31 -18.09 2.18 -11.88
N LYS A 32 -18.32 3.05 -12.86
CA LYS A 32 -17.26 3.89 -13.45
C LYS A 32 -17.30 5.28 -12.82
N LEU A 33 -16.18 5.66 -12.19
CA LEU A 33 -15.99 7.03 -11.71
C LEU A 33 -15.61 7.97 -12.86
N THR A 34 -14.73 7.49 -13.75
CA THR A 34 -14.31 8.21 -14.95
C THR A 34 -14.36 7.27 -16.15
N ARG A 35 -13.93 7.74 -17.34
CA ARG A 35 -13.83 6.89 -18.54
C ARG A 35 -12.90 5.69 -18.33
N ASP A 36 -11.86 5.87 -17.51
CA ASP A 36 -10.75 4.93 -17.35
C ASP A 36 -10.64 4.36 -15.93
N ILE A 37 -11.47 4.82 -14.99
CA ILE A 37 -11.43 4.38 -13.58
C ILE A 37 -12.74 3.69 -13.22
N GLU A 38 -12.65 2.39 -12.96
CA GLU A 38 -13.71 1.55 -12.41
C GLU A 38 -13.48 1.34 -10.90
N LEU A 39 -14.58 1.33 -10.14
CA LEU A 39 -14.62 1.04 -8.71
C LEU A 39 -15.41 -0.25 -8.50
N ASN A 40 -15.04 -1.03 -7.47
CA ASN A 40 -15.77 -2.24 -7.11
C ASN A 40 -17.07 -1.93 -6.35
N ILE A 41 -17.13 -0.77 -5.68
CA ILE A 41 -18.32 -0.23 -5.02
C ILE A 41 -18.49 1.26 -5.36
N PRO A 42 -19.72 1.81 -5.39
CA PRO A 42 -19.98 3.19 -5.78
C PRO A 42 -19.76 4.18 -4.63
N LEU A 43 -18.65 4.03 -3.89
CA LEU A 43 -18.32 4.88 -2.75
C LEU A 43 -17.01 5.65 -2.98
N LEU A 44 -17.06 6.94 -2.65
CA LEU A 44 -15.91 7.85 -2.69
C LEU A 44 -15.88 8.68 -1.42
N ALA A 45 -14.70 8.84 -0.81
CA ALA A 45 -14.54 9.77 0.30
C ALA A 45 -14.21 11.19 -0.15
N ALA A 46 -14.92 12.14 0.46
CA ALA A 46 -14.87 13.55 0.13
C ALA A 46 -13.47 14.14 0.36
N ALA A 47 -13.09 15.10 -0.50
CA ALA A 47 -11.80 15.79 -0.45
C ALA A 47 -11.74 16.89 0.64
N MET A 48 -11.97 16.50 1.89
CA MET A 48 -12.02 17.39 3.06
C MET A 48 -10.91 17.03 4.06
N ASP A 49 -10.36 18.03 4.73
CA ASP A 49 -9.27 17.87 5.72
C ASP A 49 -9.68 17.05 6.94
N THR A 50 -10.94 17.14 7.34
CA THR A 50 -11.51 16.34 8.42
C THR A 50 -11.89 14.92 8.00
N VAL A 51 -11.78 14.58 6.71
CA VAL A 51 -12.26 13.31 6.16
C VAL A 51 -11.11 12.49 5.59
N THR A 52 -10.41 12.99 4.56
CA THR A 52 -9.59 12.13 3.71
C THR A 52 -8.12 12.53 3.63
N GLU A 53 -7.30 11.82 4.42
CA GLU A 53 -5.85 11.69 4.24
C GLU A 53 -5.50 10.23 3.85
N SER A 54 -4.21 9.88 3.80
CA SER A 54 -3.75 8.55 3.36
C SER A 54 -4.42 7.40 4.08
N ARG A 55 -4.67 7.52 5.39
CA ARG A 55 -5.28 6.46 6.20
C ARG A 55 -6.67 6.07 5.69
N LEU A 56 -7.56 7.04 5.46
CA LEU A 56 -8.90 6.75 4.96
C LEU A 56 -8.86 6.36 3.47
N ALA A 57 -8.00 6.99 2.68
CA ALA A 57 -7.86 6.66 1.26
C ALA A 57 -7.39 5.20 1.05
N ILE A 58 -6.50 4.70 1.90
CA ILE A 58 -6.10 3.28 1.92
C ILE A 58 -7.29 2.40 2.30
N ALA A 59 -7.96 2.68 3.42
CA ALA A 59 -9.05 1.85 3.91
C ALA A 59 -10.19 1.72 2.89
N ILE A 60 -10.61 2.83 2.28
CA ILE A 60 -11.69 2.80 1.28
C ILE A 60 -11.26 2.09 0.00
N ALA A 61 -10.00 2.23 -0.40
CA ALA A 61 -9.49 1.50 -1.57
C ALA A 61 -9.49 -0.02 -1.33
N GLN A 62 -9.16 -0.48 -0.11
CA GLN A 62 -9.22 -1.91 0.25
C GLN A 62 -10.65 -2.45 0.23
N GLU A 63 -11.64 -1.64 0.61
CA GLU A 63 -13.07 -1.97 0.48
C GLU A 63 -13.59 -1.85 -0.97
N GLY A 64 -12.75 -1.40 -1.91
CA GLY A 64 -13.07 -1.33 -3.33
C GLY A 64 -13.61 0.02 -3.83
N GLY A 65 -13.62 1.05 -2.98
CA GLY A 65 -13.95 2.42 -3.34
C GLY A 65 -12.71 3.27 -3.67
N ILE A 66 -12.81 4.59 -3.54
CA ILE A 66 -11.67 5.50 -3.68
C ILE A 66 -11.70 6.68 -2.70
N GLY A 67 -10.54 7.11 -2.21
CA GLY A 67 -10.41 8.33 -1.41
C GLY A 67 -9.75 9.46 -2.18
N ILE A 68 -10.31 10.68 -2.08
CA ILE A 68 -9.71 11.88 -2.65
C ILE A 68 -9.01 12.69 -1.56
N VAL A 69 -7.68 12.77 -1.61
CA VAL A 69 -6.90 13.53 -0.62
C VAL A 69 -7.19 15.03 -0.77
N HIS A 70 -7.56 15.68 0.34
CA HIS A 70 -7.86 17.11 0.35
C HIS A 70 -6.64 17.98 0.00
N LYS A 71 -6.89 19.26 -0.31
CA LYS A 71 -5.86 20.24 -0.73
C LYS A 71 -5.44 21.24 0.35
N ASN A 72 -5.94 21.08 1.59
CA ASN A 72 -5.64 22.00 2.70
C ASN A 72 -4.29 21.66 3.35
N MET A 73 -3.24 21.56 2.53
CA MET A 73 -1.86 21.29 2.92
C MET A 73 -0.93 21.74 1.78
N SER A 74 0.39 21.75 2.01
CA SER A 74 1.33 22.08 0.92
C SER A 74 1.30 21.00 -0.18
N PRO A 75 1.66 21.34 -1.44
CA PRO A 75 1.77 20.36 -2.51
C PRO A 75 2.69 19.18 -2.17
N GLU A 76 3.77 19.42 -1.42
CA GLU A 76 4.72 18.39 -0.99
C GLU A 76 4.09 17.45 0.05
N ALA A 77 3.31 17.99 0.99
CA ALA A 77 2.58 17.21 1.97
C ALA A 77 1.51 16.35 1.29
N GLN A 78 0.75 16.91 0.35
CA GLN A 78 -0.26 16.16 -0.40
C GLN A 78 0.37 15.03 -1.21
N ALA A 79 1.48 15.31 -1.89
CA ALA A 79 2.23 14.31 -2.62
C ALA A 79 2.75 13.18 -1.70
N LYS A 80 3.12 13.50 -0.46
CA LYS A 80 3.52 12.50 0.55
C LYS A 80 2.36 11.60 0.94
N GLU A 81 1.17 12.15 1.14
CA GLU A 81 -0.04 11.37 1.43
C GLU A 81 -0.40 10.44 0.26
N VAL A 82 -0.37 10.94 -0.98
CA VAL A 82 -0.58 10.12 -2.19
C VAL A 82 0.47 9.00 -2.28
N ARG A 83 1.75 9.31 -2.05
CA ARG A 83 2.83 8.30 -2.06
C ARG A 83 2.60 7.22 -1.02
N ARG A 84 2.09 7.55 0.17
CA ARG A 84 1.75 6.57 1.21
C ARG A 84 0.67 5.61 0.73
N VAL A 85 -0.41 6.13 0.14
CA VAL A 85 -1.50 5.30 -0.43
C VAL A 85 -0.95 4.36 -1.50
N LYS A 86 -0.19 4.88 -2.47
CA LYS A 86 0.31 4.08 -3.60
C LYS A 86 1.36 3.04 -3.21
N LYS A 87 2.07 3.23 -2.09
CA LYS A 87 3.06 2.28 -1.57
C LYS A 87 2.48 1.24 -0.60
N TYR A 88 1.24 1.42 -0.14
CA TYR A 88 0.67 0.58 0.93
C TYR A 88 0.55 -0.90 0.52
N GLU A 89 0.02 -1.17 -0.68
CA GLU A 89 -0.08 -2.52 -1.27
C GLU A 89 0.65 -2.59 -2.60
N SER A 90 1.90 -2.14 -2.66
CA SER A 90 2.72 -2.43 -3.82
C SER A 90 3.23 -3.88 -3.71
N GLY A 91 2.63 -4.81 -4.45
CA GLY A 91 3.11 -6.20 -4.55
C GLY A 91 4.56 -6.32 -5.03
N MET A 92 5.13 -5.26 -5.62
CA MET A 92 6.54 -5.10 -5.93
C MET A 92 7.01 -3.71 -5.45
N ILE A 93 8.11 -3.67 -4.69
CA ILE A 93 8.67 -2.42 -4.16
C ILE A 93 9.73 -1.89 -5.15
N GLY A 94 9.40 -0.86 -5.92
CA GLY A 94 10.32 -0.30 -6.93
C GLY A 94 11.50 0.51 -6.37
N GLN A 95 11.36 1.09 -5.17
CA GLN A 95 12.44 1.84 -4.49
C GLN A 95 12.52 1.39 -3.03
N PRO A 96 13.16 0.24 -2.75
CA PRO A 96 13.29 -0.26 -1.39
C PRO A 96 14.22 0.64 -0.58
N ILE A 97 13.99 0.69 0.73
CA ILE A 97 14.97 1.26 1.66
C ILE A 97 16.07 0.21 1.84
N THR A 98 17.31 0.61 1.56
CA THR A 98 18.50 -0.23 1.66
C THR A 98 19.45 0.28 2.73
N VAL A 99 20.37 -0.57 3.17
CA VAL A 99 21.46 -0.21 4.10
C VAL A 99 22.80 -0.65 3.52
N ASP A 100 23.86 0.09 3.83
CA ASP A 100 25.22 -0.29 3.45
C ASP A 100 25.75 -1.41 4.35
N ALA A 101 26.63 -2.25 3.80
CA ALA A 101 27.19 -3.43 4.45
C ALA A 101 28.04 -3.14 5.71
N ASP A 102 28.54 -1.92 5.85
CA ASP A 102 29.35 -1.43 6.97
C ASP A 102 28.51 -0.85 8.12
N LYS A 103 27.21 -0.62 7.93
CA LYS A 103 26.32 -0.15 8.99
C LYS A 103 26.25 -1.14 10.14
N THR A 104 26.17 -0.60 11.34
CA THR A 104 26.00 -1.37 12.56
C THR A 104 24.59 -1.93 12.66
N ILE A 105 24.44 -3.05 13.38
CA ILE A 105 23.14 -3.64 13.71
C ILE A 105 22.22 -2.61 14.39
N ARG A 106 22.76 -1.76 15.27
CA ARG A 106 22.04 -0.68 15.94
C ARG A 106 21.37 0.28 14.94
N GLU A 107 22.13 0.79 13.98
CA GLU A 107 21.62 1.74 12.98
C GLU A 107 20.51 1.12 12.12
N VAL A 108 20.62 -0.18 11.83
CA VAL A 108 19.60 -0.91 11.07
C VAL A 108 18.31 -1.08 11.89
N ILE A 109 18.42 -1.37 13.20
CA ILE A 109 17.27 -1.44 14.11
C ILE A 109 16.57 -0.09 14.21
N GLU A 110 17.32 0.99 14.36
CA GLU A 110 16.76 2.35 14.42
C GLU A 110 16.06 2.74 13.12
N LEU A 111 16.68 2.44 11.96
CA LEU A 111 16.09 2.71 10.65
C LEU A 111 14.79 1.92 10.43
N THR A 112 14.81 0.62 10.70
CA THR A 112 13.66 -0.26 10.49
C THR A 112 12.49 0.12 11.39
N SER A 113 12.76 0.46 12.66
CA SER A 113 11.77 0.97 13.61
C SER A 113 11.18 2.32 13.16
N ALA A 114 12.02 3.29 12.80
CA ALA A 114 11.58 4.62 12.37
C ALA A 114 10.76 4.61 11.06
N LYS A 115 10.97 3.61 10.21
CA LYS A 115 10.27 3.47 8.92
C LYS A 115 9.14 2.45 8.94
N GLY A 116 9.01 1.66 10.01
CA GLY A 116 8.00 0.59 10.11
C GLY A 116 8.23 -0.55 9.12
N ILE A 117 9.49 -0.89 8.83
CA ILE A 117 9.86 -1.91 7.83
C ILE A 117 10.45 -3.13 8.54
N SER A 118 10.04 -4.34 8.12
CA SER A 118 10.44 -5.60 8.76
C SER A 118 11.70 -6.24 8.16
N GLY A 119 12.18 -5.78 7.00
CA GLY A 119 13.43 -6.25 6.42
C GLY A 119 13.98 -5.30 5.37
N VAL A 120 15.30 -5.26 5.23
CA VAL A 120 16.00 -4.32 4.35
C VAL A 120 17.11 -5.04 3.57
N PRO A 121 17.24 -4.79 2.25
CA PRO A 121 18.39 -5.27 1.48
C PRO A 121 19.68 -4.58 1.95
N VAL A 122 20.74 -5.37 2.03
CA VAL A 122 22.09 -4.90 2.36
C VAL A 122 22.88 -4.74 1.07
N MET A 123 23.49 -3.58 0.89
CA MET A 123 24.19 -3.17 -0.34
C MET A 123 25.69 -3.00 -0.09
N GLN A 124 26.50 -3.34 -1.08
CA GLN A 124 27.94 -3.04 -1.11
C GLN A 124 28.35 -2.72 -2.53
N GLY A 125 28.98 -1.56 -2.76
CA GLY A 125 29.46 -1.17 -4.09
C GLY A 125 28.36 -1.09 -5.16
N GLY A 126 27.12 -0.81 -4.77
CA GLY A 126 25.96 -0.75 -5.68
C GLY A 126 25.28 -2.11 -5.94
N GLU A 127 25.79 -3.19 -5.37
CA GLU A 127 25.19 -4.53 -5.49
C GLU A 127 24.52 -4.99 -4.20
N THR A 128 23.43 -5.76 -4.31
CA THR A 128 22.82 -6.42 -3.16
C THR A 128 23.66 -7.61 -2.73
N VAL A 129 24.16 -7.57 -1.50
CA VAL A 129 25.01 -8.62 -0.90
C VAL A 129 24.26 -9.49 0.11
N GLY A 130 23.06 -9.08 0.52
CA GLY A 130 22.22 -9.85 1.42
C GLY A 130 20.90 -9.17 1.75
N ILE A 131 20.13 -9.79 2.63
CA ILE A 131 18.94 -9.20 3.25
C ILE A 131 18.99 -9.43 4.76
N VAL A 132 18.57 -8.44 5.53
CA VAL A 132 18.39 -8.58 6.98
C VAL A 132 16.92 -8.34 7.32
N THR A 133 16.38 -9.15 8.21
CA THR A 133 14.99 -9.10 8.64
C THR A 133 14.89 -8.86 10.15
N ASN A 134 13.70 -8.52 10.63
CA ASN A 134 13.44 -8.36 12.05
C ASN A 134 13.78 -9.63 12.84
N ARG A 135 13.62 -10.82 12.23
CA ARG A 135 13.99 -12.10 12.88
C ARG A 135 15.49 -12.20 13.15
N ASP A 136 16.32 -11.66 12.27
CA ASP A 136 17.78 -11.68 12.40
C ASP A 136 18.25 -10.69 13.49
N LEU A 137 17.47 -9.63 13.73
CA LEU A 137 17.83 -8.55 14.68
C LEU A 137 17.26 -8.74 16.09
N ARG A 138 16.16 -9.48 16.25
CA ARG A 138 15.30 -9.49 17.45
C ARG A 138 16.02 -9.88 18.76
N PHE A 139 17.10 -10.63 18.67
CA PHE A 139 17.84 -11.13 19.84
C PHE A 139 19.34 -10.84 19.77
N GLU A 140 19.74 -9.91 18.91
CA GLU A 140 21.15 -9.58 18.75
C GLU A 140 21.65 -8.72 19.92
N THR A 141 22.85 -9.05 20.39
CA THR A 141 23.48 -8.40 21.54
C THR A 141 24.70 -7.59 21.15
N GLN A 142 25.35 -7.94 20.03
CA GLN A 142 26.51 -7.23 19.48
C GLN A 142 26.03 -6.11 18.55
N LEU A 143 25.37 -5.10 19.11
CA LEU A 143 24.73 -4.03 18.35
C LEU A 143 25.68 -3.17 17.52
N ASP A 144 26.96 -3.13 17.91
CA ASP A 144 27.98 -2.32 17.25
C ASP A 144 28.75 -3.11 16.17
N ALA A 145 28.43 -4.39 15.98
CA ALA A 145 28.98 -5.17 14.88
C ALA A 145 28.29 -4.81 13.54
N PRO A 146 28.98 -4.98 12.39
CA PRO A 146 28.39 -4.76 11.08
C PRO A 146 27.19 -5.67 10.82
N VAL A 147 26.19 -5.16 10.08
CA VAL A 147 24.97 -5.90 9.70
C VAL A 147 25.26 -7.17 8.89
N THR A 148 26.39 -7.20 8.19
CA THR A 148 26.86 -8.36 7.43
C THR A 148 27.07 -9.61 8.28
N THR A 149 27.21 -9.48 9.60
CA THR A 149 27.39 -10.61 10.52
C THR A 149 26.10 -11.41 10.76
N VAL A 150 24.93 -10.78 10.59
CA VAL A 150 23.62 -11.38 10.89
C VAL A 150 22.71 -11.52 9.66
N MET A 151 23.02 -10.85 8.55
CA MET A 151 22.21 -10.91 7.33
C MET A 151 22.18 -12.30 6.69
N THR A 152 21.13 -12.60 5.92
CA THR A 152 21.17 -13.72 4.97
C THR A 152 21.99 -13.29 3.74
N PRO A 153 23.10 -13.99 3.43
CA PRO A 153 24.01 -13.61 2.33
C PRO A 153 23.42 -13.95 0.95
N ARG A 154 23.93 -13.27 -0.09
CA ARG A 154 23.42 -13.34 -1.47
C ARG A 154 23.30 -14.75 -2.04
N ASP A 155 24.26 -15.61 -1.76
CA ASP A 155 24.31 -17.01 -2.22
C ASP A 155 23.13 -17.85 -1.70
N ARG A 156 22.54 -17.44 -0.58
CA ARG A 156 21.36 -18.07 0.03
C ARG A 156 20.05 -17.38 -0.30
N LEU A 157 20.08 -16.26 -1.02
CA LEU A 157 18.86 -15.54 -1.39
C LEU A 157 18.14 -16.27 -2.53
N VAL A 158 16.82 -16.36 -2.39
CA VAL A 158 15.93 -16.66 -3.50
C VAL A 158 15.65 -15.35 -4.22
N THR A 159 16.03 -15.26 -5.49
CA THR A 159 15.90 -14.05 -6.30
C THR A 159 15.17 -14.34 -7.59
N VAL A 160 14.56 -13.32 -8.17
CA VAL A 160 13.92 -13.36 -9.50
C VAL A 160 14.58 -12.33 -10.41
N ARG A 161 14.47 -12.52 -11.72
CA ARG A 161 14.91 -11.51 -12.69
C ARG A 161 13.91 -10.37 -12.75
N GLU A 162 14.40 -9.19 -13.16
CA GLU A 162 13.54 -8.06 -13.44
C GLU A 162 12.49 -8.43 -14.49
N GLY A 163 11.23 -8.07 -14.24
CA GLY A 163 10.09 -8.42 -15.10
C GLY A 163 9.52 -9.82 -14.89
N ALA A 164 9.96 -10.58 -13.88
CA ALA A 164 9.33 -11.86 -13.52
C ALA A 164 7.83 -11.70 -13.25
N GLY A 165 7.04 -12.67 -13.73
CA GLY A 165 5.59 -12.67 -13.56
C GLY A 165 5.17 -12.93 -12.11
N SER A 166 4.01 -12.40 -11.70
CA SER A 166 3.50 -12.57 -10.32
C SER A 166 3.33 -14.04 -9.93
N GLU A 167 2.96 -14.91 -10.86
CA GLU A 167 2.82 -16.35 -10.61
C GLU A 167 4.16 -17.02 -10.24
N GLU A 168 5.24 -16.68 -10.94
CA GLU A 168 6.59 -17.19 -10.65
C GLU A 168 7.05 -16.74 -9.25
N VAL A 169 6.85 -15.47 -8.94
CA VAL A 169 7.21 -14.88 -7.63
C VAL A 169 6.45 -15.59 -6.51
N LEU A 170 5.13 -15.74 -6.64
CA LEU A 170 4.29 -16.42 -5.64
C LEU A 170 4.70 -17.88 -5.47
N ALA A 171 5.00 -18.59 -6.56
CA ALA A 171 5.45 -19.98 -6.51
C ALA A 171 6.78 -20.13 -5.74
N LEU A 172 7.74 -19.23 -5.96
CA LEU A 172 9.01 -19.22 -5.22
C LEU A 172 8.84 -18.89 -3.74
N LEU A 173 8.04 -17.88 -3.41
CA LEU A 173 7.72 -17.54 -2.01
C LEU A 173 7.09 -18.73 -1.27
N HIS A 174 6.12 -19.40 -1.90
CA HIS A 174 5.47 -20.59 -1.32
C HIS A 174 6.45 -21.76 -1.15
N LYS A 175 7.25 -22.06 -2.19
CA LYS A 175 8.21 -23.16 -2.18
C LYS A 175 9.26 -23.00 -1.08
N HIS A 176 9.75 -21.77 -0.89
CA HIS A 176 10.82 -21.48 0.05
C HIS A 176 10.32 -20.99 1.42
N ARG A 177 9.01 -20.81 1.59
CA ARG A 177 8.35 -20.37 2.83
C ARG A 177 8.91 -19.05 3.37
N ILE A 178 9.07 -18.08 2.47
CA ILE A 178 9.61 -16.74 2.75
C ILE A 178 8.47 -15.74 2.85
#